data_AF-D0SBS6-F1
#
_entry.id   AF-D0SBS6-F1
#
_cell.length_a   1.000
_cell.length_b   1.000
_cell.length_c   1.000
_cell.angle_alpha   90.00
_cell.angle_beta   90.00
_cell.angle_gamma   90.00
#
_symmetry.space_group_name_H-M   'P 1'
#
loop_
_entity.id
_entity.type
_entity.pdbx_description
1 polymer ?
#
loop_
_entity_poly.entity_id
_entity_poly.type
_entity_poly.pdbx_seq_one_letter_code
_entity_poly.pdbx_strand_id
1 'polypeptide(L)' 'MSINTVKWHLRKIYNKLQVRSRMEAVNEVKKQGFIE' A
#
# COMPACT_ATOMS: atom_id res chain seq x y z
N MET A 1 17.06 -2.19 5.85
CA MET A 1 15.74 -2.75 6.23
C MET A 1 15.67 -4.21 5.79
N SER A 2 15.04 -5.10 6.58
CA SER A 2 14.85 -6.50 6.18
C SER A 2 13.60 -6.69 5.32
N ILE A 3 13.53 -7.78 4.55
CA ILE A 3 12.34 -8.14 3.75
C ILE A 3 11.09 -8.24 4.64
N ASN A 4 11.24 -8.73 5.87
CA ASN A 4 10.15 -8.85 6.84
C ASN A 4 9.63 -7.47 7.28
N THR A 5 10.55 -6.51 7.46
CA THR A 5 10.20 -5.13 7.76
C THR A 5 9.38 -4.50 6.63
N VAL A 6 9.74 -4.74 5.36
CA VAL A 6 8.97 -4.23 4.20
C VAL A 6 7.56 -4.84 4.15
N LYS A 7 7.44 -6.17 4.36
CA LYS A 7 6.13 -6.85 4.40
C LYS A 7 5.22 -6.30 5.50
N TRP A 8 5.78 -5.99 6.66
CA TRP A 8 5.02 -5.39 7.77
C TRP A 8 4.49 -4.00 7.42
N HIS A 9 5.31 -3.16 6.79
CA HIS A 9 4.86 -1.83 6.34
C HIS A 9 3.77 -1.93 5.28
N LEU A 10 3.92 -2.81 4.29
CA LEU A 10 2.90 -3.03 3.26
C LEU A 10 1.56 -3.47 3.86
N ARG A 11 1.56 -4.39 4.84
CA ARG A 11 0.32 -4.78 5.54
C ARG A 11 -0.36 -3.59 6.21
N LYS A 12 0.41 -2.71 6.86
CA LYS A 12 -0.14 -1.50 7.47
C LYS A 12 -0.72 -0.55 6.44
N ILE A 13 -0.03 -0.36 5.32
CA ILE A 13 -0.50 0.50 4.22
C ILE A 13 -1.80 -0.05 3.63
N TYR A 14 -1.85 -1.35 3.34
CA TYR A 14 -3.05 -2.00 2.80
C TYR A 14 -4.24 -1.89 3.75
N ASN A 15 -4.02 -2.07 5.06
CA ASN A 15 -5.08 -1.89 6.06
C ASN A 15 -5.56 -0.44 6.13
N LYS A 16 -4.67 0.56 6.01
CA LYS A 16 -5.06 1.98 6.01
C LYS A 16 -5.87 2.35 4.76
N LEU A 17 -5.49 1.81 3.61
CA LEU A 17 -6.16 2.05 2.33
C LEU A 17 -7.39 1.15 2.12
N GLN A 18 -7.65 0.19 3.03
CA GLN A 18 -8.72 -0.81 2.92
C GLN A 18 -8.65 -1.66 1.63
N VAL A 19 -7.43 -1.94 1.16
CA VAL A 19 -7.15 -2.72 -0.07
C VAL A 19 -6.55 -4.09 0.24
N ARG A 20 -6.64 -5.02 -0.71
CA ARG A 20 -6.15 -6.40 -0.54
C ARG A 20 -4.95 -6.73 -1.42
N SER A 21 -4.72 -5.95 -2.48
CA SER A 21 -3.65 -6.20 -3.43
C SER A 21 -2.77 -4.98 -3.66
N ARG A 22 -1.54 -5.22 -4.14
CA ARG A 22 -0.61 -4.15 -4.53
C ARG A 22 -1.21 -3.26 -5.62
N MET A 23 -1.90 -3.86 -6.59
CA MET A 23 -2.50 -3.12 -7.70
C MET A 23 -3.63 -2.20 -7.21
N GLU A 24 -4.51 -2.71 -6.34
CA GLU A 24 -5.52 -1.87 -5.69
C GLU A 24 -4.88 -0.73 -4.90
N ALA A 25 -3.82 -1.00 -4.14
CA ALA A 25 -3.10 0.03 -3.41
C ALA A 25 -2.57 1.13 -4.33
N VAL A 26 -1.95 0.78 -5.45
CA VAL A 26 -1.44 1.78 -6.42
C VAL A 26 -2.57 2.57 -7.05
N ASN A 27 -3.65 1.90 -7.45
CA ASN A 27 -4.80 2.57 -8.07
C ASN A 27 -5.51 3.52 -7.10
N GLU A 28 -5.68 3.10 -5.85
CA GLU A 28 -6.32 3.92 -4.80
C GLU A 28 -5.45 5.13 -4.44
N VAL A 29 -4.14 4.94 -4.32
CA VAL A 29 -3.19 6.03 -4.02
C VAL A 29 -3.11 7.04 -5.18
N LYS A 30 -3.18 6.56 -6.44
CA LYS A 30 -3.28 7.41 -7.63
C LYS A 30 -4.61 8.16 -7.70
N LYS A 31 -5.73 7.49 -7.39
CA LYS A 31 -7.06 8.11 -7.30
C LYS A 31 -7.13 9.20 -6.24
N GLN A 32 -6.44 9.01 -5.11
CA GLN A 32 -6.35 10.00 -4.03
C GLN A 32 -5.31 11.11 -4.30
N GLY A 33 -4.58 11.05 -5.42
CA GLY A 33 -3.63 12.10 -5.83
C GLY A 33 -2.33 12.12 -5.03
N PHE A 34 -1.98 11.04 -4.33
CA PHE A 34 -0.72 10.96 -3.58
C PHE A 34 0.50 10.68 -4.47
N ILE A 35 0.29 10.13 -5.67
CA ILE A 35 1.32 9.82 -6.66
C ILE A 35 0.79 10.09 -8.07
N GLU A 36 1.65 10.60 -8.95
CA GLU A 36 1.36 10.90 -10.37
C GLU A 36 1.50 9.66 -11.27
#